data_AF-A0A2W1KED5-F1
#
_entry.id   AF-A0A2W1KED5-F1
#
_cell.length_a   1.000
_cell.length_b   1.000
_cell.length_c   1.000
_cell.angle_alpha   90.00
_cell.angle_beta   90.00
_cell.angle_gamma   90.00
#
_symmetry.space_group_name_H-M   'P 1'
#
loop_
_entity.id
_entity.type
_entity.pdbx_description
1 polymer ?
#
loop_
_entity_poly.entity_id
_entity_poly.type
_entity_poly.pdbx_seq_one_letter_code
_entity_poly.pdbx_strand_id
1 'polypeptide(L)'
;MKKVLFFIIFGFYLVGFSQADLDYIDNDSILTWSETRKLSWDDFKGQPAAGKRSGAITASRFFTFPEYFYATDYGRLTAYAIFSKLESWNRVESESLLAHEQLHFDISELFARKMRKRFDELRATNETKISVYIKEMKKLFSESRIYQNLYDRETKHGILIEIQERWSAKIAQELTELDDFKYNPTLQKN
;
A
#
# COMPACT_ATOMS: atom_id res chain seq x y z
N MET A 1 -44.70 -18.36 -41.28
CA MET A 1 -44.06 -18.36 -39.94
C MET A 1 -42.58 -18.67 -40.09
N LYS A 2 -41.69 -17.69 -39.91
CA LYS A 2 -40.25 -17.92 -39.69
C LYS A 2 -39.82 -16.97 -38.58
N LYS A 3 -39.49 -17.50 -37.40
CA LYS A 3 -38.95 -16.74 -36.27
C LYS A 3 -37.47 -16.50 -36.55
N VAL A 4 -37.04 -15.25 -36.64
CA VAL A 4 -35.61 -14.89 -36.70
C VAL A 4 -35.16 -14.68 -35.24
N LEU A 5 -34.21 -15.48 -34.80
CA LEU A 5 -33.60 -15.37 -33.47
C LEU A 5 -32.46 -14.35 -33.56
N PHE A 6 -32.57 -13.23 -32.84
CA PHE A 6 -31.45 -12.30 -32.63
C PHE A 6 -30.61 -12.81 -31.47
N PHE A 7 -29.38 -13.25 -31.76
CA PHE A 7 -28.36 -13.43 -30.73
C PHE A 7 -27.74 -12.06 -30.44
N ILE A 8 -28.14 -11.43 -29.34
CA ILE A 8 -27.43 -10.28 -28.78
C ILE A 8 -26.22 -10.86 -28.03
N ILE A 9 -25.06 -10.82 -28.67
CA ILE A 9 -23.78 -11.06 -28.00
C ILE A 9 -23.51 -9.82 -27.15
N PHE A 10 -23.84 -9.91 -25.86
CA PHE A 10 -23.45 -8.91 -24.87
C PHE A 10 -21.97 -9.12 -24.59
N GLY A 11 -21.11 -8.46 -25.37
CA GLY A 11 -19.68 -8.41 -25.10
C GLY A 11 -19.44 -7.65 -23.80
N PHE A 12 -19.26 -8.38 -22.70
CA PHE A 12 -18.67 -7.85 -21.48
C PHE A 12 -17.23 -7.46 -21.79
N TYR A 13 -16.99 -6.17 -22.03
CA TYR A 13 -15.64 -5.62 -21.94
C TYR A 13 -15.29 -5.49 -20.46
N LEU A 14 -14.90 -6.61 -19.85
CA LEU A 14 -14.14 -6.59 -18.61
C LEU A 14 -12.81 -5.88 -18.94
N VAL A 15 -12.69 -4.62 -18.56
CA VAL A 15 -11.37 -3.98 -18.46
C VAL A 15 -10.70 -4.60 -17.24
N GLY A 16 -10.19 -5.82 -17.43
CA GLY A 16 -9.37 -6.50 -16.43
C GLY A 16 -8.04 -5.79 -16.33
N PHE A 17 -7.60 -5.53 -15.10
CA PHE A 17 -6.20 -5.18 -14.82
C PHE A 17 -5.29 -6.24 -15.45
N SER A 18 -4.34 -5.79 -16.26
CA SER A 18 -3.43 -6.66 -16.99
C SER A 18 -2.30 -7.14 -16.07
N GLN A 19 -1.67 -8.27 -16.42
CA GLN A 19 -0.44 -8.70 -15.75
C GLN A 19 0.64 -7.60 -15.76
N ALA A 20 0.65 -6.76 -16.80
CA ALA A 20 1.57 -5.63 -16.93
C ALA A 20 1.35 -4.56 -15.84
N ASP A 21 0.13 -4.39 -15.32
CA ASP A 21 -0.16 -3.42 -14.25
C ASP A 21 0.32 -3.92 -12.89
N LEU A 22 0.30 -5.24 -12.66
CA LEU A 22 0.93 -5.88 -11.49
C LEU A 22 2.46 -5.84 -11.59
N ASP A 23 3.02 -6.13 -12.76
CA ASP A 23 4.45 -6.03 -13.03
C ASP A 23 4.95 -4.56 -12.95
N TYR A 24 4.06 -3.57 -13.14
CA TYR A 24 4.38 -2.15 -12.97
C TYR A 24 4.60 -1.76 -11.50
N ILE A 25 3.91 -2.39 -10.55
CA ILE A 25 4.02 -2.09 -9.11
C ILE A 25 4.94 -3.03 -8.34
N ASP A 26 5.33 -4.18 -8.91
CA ASP A 26 6.37 -5.06 -8.37
C ASP A 26 7.44 -5.33 -9.43
N ASN A 27 8.52 -4.55 -9.38
CA ASN A 27 9.64 -4.61 -10.33
C ASN A 27 10.99 -4.33 -9.65
N ASP A 28 12.03 -4.08 -10.44
CA ASP A 28 13.36 -3.79 -9.91
C ASP A 28 13.45 -2.53 -9.06
N SER A 29 12.48 -1.62 -9.17
CA SER A 29 12.43 -0.34 -8.49
C SER A 29 11.42 -0.27 -7.34
N ILE A 30 10.33 -1.03 -7.42
CA ILE A 30 9.23 -0.99 -6.46
C ILE A 30 8.90 -2.41 -5.99
N LEU A 31 8.63 -2.57 -4.70
CA LEU A 31 8.04 -3.77 -4.12
C LEU A 31 6.67 -3.43 -3.54
N THR A 32 5.63 -4.18 -3.88
CA THR A 32 4.32 -4.04 -3.21
C THR A 32 4.26 -4.93 -1.97
N TRP A 33 3.59 -4.46 -0.91
CA TRP A 33 3.49 -5.21 0.33
C TRP A 33 2.79 -6.55 0.09
N SER A 34 3.35 -7.61 0.68
CA SER A 34 2.69 -8.90 0.74
C SER A 34 2.98 -9.58 2.07
N GLU A 35 2.09 -10.48 2.47
CA GLU A 35 2.27 -11.24 3.71
C GLU A 35 3.43 -12.24 3.60
N THR A 36 3.67 -12.77 2.40
CA THR A 36 4.62 -13.86 2.15
C THR A 36 6.01 -13.37 1.75
N ARG A 37 6.16 -12.14 1.25
CA ARG A 37 7.46 -11.55 0.88
C ARG A 37 7.79 -10.37 1.78
N LYS A 38 8.71 -10.62 2.72
CA LYS A 38 9.30 -9.62 3.60
C LYS A 38 10.47 -8.91 2.91
N LEU A 39 10.81 -7.73 3.42
CA LEU A 39 11.99 -6.98 3.01
C LEU A 39 13.25 -7.78 3.31
N SER A 40 14.21 -7.64 2.40
CA SER A 40 15.58 -8.12 2.54
C SER A 40 16.53 -6.96 2.24
N TRP A 41 17.79 -7.07 2.66
CA TRP A 41 18.78 -6.03 2.35
C TRP A 41 18.99 -5.84 0.83
N ASP A 42 18.75 -6.88 0.02
CA ASP A 42 18.78 -6.80 -1.45
C ASP A 42 17.72 -5.85 -2.04
N ASP A 43 16.69 -5.49 -1.28
CA ASP A 43 15.68 -4.53 -1.69
C ASP A 43 16.13 -3.07 -1.51
N PHE A 44 17.21 -2.79 -0.76
CA PHE A 44 17.70 -1.43 -0.47
C PHE A 44 18.76 -0.99 -1.49
N LYS A 45 18.32 -0.77 -2.73
CA LYS A 45 19.19 -0.50 -3.90
C LYS A 45 19.59 0.97 -4.07
N GLY A 46 19.09 1.87 -3.21
CA GLY A 46 19.37 3.30 -3.28
C GLY A 46 20.81 3.67 -2.91
N GLN A 47 21.20 4.92 -3.21
CA GLN A 47 22.51 5.46 -2.86
C GLN A 47 22.37 6.58 -1.82
N PRO A 48 23.22 6.62 -0.77
CA PRO A 48 23.22 7.73 0.18
C PRO A 48 23.59 9.03 -0.53
N ALA A 49 22.81 10.10 -0.32
CA ALA A 49 23.17 11.43 -0.80
C ALA A 49 24.54 11.85 -0.21
N ALA A 50 25.44 12.34 -1.07
CA ALA A 50 26.78 12.78 -0.66
C ALA A 50 26.67 13.81 0.48
N GLY A 51 27.34 13.54 1.61
CA GLY A 51 27.42 14.45 2.75
C GLY A 51 26.37 14.28 3.87
N LYS A 52 25.34 13.42 3.73
CA LYS A 52 24.42 13.15 4.86
C LYS A 52 25.01 12.14 5.83
N ARG A 53 25.31 12.58 7.07
CA ARG A 53 25.85 11.76 8.17
C ARG A 53 24.79 11.06 9.04
N SER A 54 23.51 11.13 8.69
CA SER A 54 22.47 10.39 9.44
C SER A 54 22.50 8.92 9.04
N GLY A 55 22.74 8.03 10.02
CA GLY A 55 22.40 6.62 9.89
C GLY A 55 20.87 6.49 9.76
N ALA A 56 20.42 5.51 8.96
CA ALA A 56 19.02 5.19 8.71
C ALA A 56 18.16 6.36 8.22
N ILE A 57 18.25 6.69 6.92
CA ILE A 57 17.12 7.33 6.23
C ILE A 57 16.48 6.24 5.39
N THR A 58 15.54 5.51 5.97
CA THR A 58 14.69 4.61 5.19
C THR A 58 13.49 5.40 4.72
N ALA A 59 13.42 5.62 3.40
CA ALA A 59 12.28 6.29 2.79
C ALA A 59 11.31 5.25 2.24
N SER A 60 10.51 4.65 3.12
CA SER A 60 9.30 3.95 2.66
C SER A 60 8.33 4.98 2.10
N ARG A 61 8.31 5.12 0.76
CA ARG A 61 7.35 5.99 0.06
C ARG A 61 6.09 5.19 -0.27
N PHE A 62 4.98 5.51 0.38
CA PHE A 62 3.67 4.99 0.00
C PHE A 62 3.05 5.85 -1.11
N PHE A 63 2.40 5.21 -2.08
CA PHE A 63 1.59 5.87 -3.12
C PHE A 63 0.20 5.25 -3.15
N THR A 64 -0.84 6.10 -3.13
CA THR A 64 -2.21 5.68 -3.46
C THR A 64 -2.47 6.10 -4.89
N PHE A 65 -2.83 5.15 -5.77
CA PHE A 65 -3.14 5.42 -7.17
C PHE A 65 -4.65 5.59 -7.40
N PRO A 66 -5.07 6.66 -8.06
CA PRO A 66 -6.11 6.65 -9.07
C PRO A 66 -5.46 6.40 -10.44
N GLU A 67 -5.81 5.34 -11.16
CA GLU A 67 -5.23 5.16 -12.50
C GLU A 67 -5.96 5.95 -13.59
N TYR A 68 -7.28 6.20 -13.50
CA TYR A 68 -7.98 7.04 -14.50
C TYR A 68 -9.18 7.80 -13.93
N PHE A 69 -9.27 9.09 -14.27
CA PHE A 69 -10.49 9.89 -14.16
C PHE A 69 -11.15 9.96 -15.53
N TYR A 70 -12.16 9.13 -15.77
CA TYR A 70 -13.16 9.41 -16.81
C TYR A 70 -14.52 9.54 -16.14
N ALA A 71 -15.13 10.71 -16.35
CA ALA A 71 -16.44 11.04 -15.81
C ALA A 71 -17.52 10.27 -16.58
N THR A 72 -17.71 9.00 -16.23
CA THR A 72 -18.97 8.27 -16.27
C THR A 72 -19.03 7.18 -15.20
N ASP A 73 -17.90 6.76 -14.61
CA ASP A 73 -17.89 5.78 -13.52
C ASP A 73 -16.71 6.00 -12.55
N TYR A 74 -17.02 6.13 -11.25
CA TYR A 74 -16.08 6.53 -10.18
C TYR A 74 -15.33 5.34 -9.53
N GLY A 75 -15.42 4.15 -10.12
CA GLY A 75 -15.22 2.86 -9.45
C GLY A 75 -13.78 2.31 -9.26
N ARG A 76 -12.70 3.10 -9.38
CA ARG A 76 -11.33 2.51 -9.47
C ARG A 76 -10.24 3.11 -8.57
N LEU A 77 -10.60 3.80 -7.49
CA LEU A 77 -9.61 4.21 -6.49
C LEU A 77 -9.24 3.02 -5.60
N THR A 78 -7.94 2.72 -5.54
CA THR A 78 -7.40 1.70 -4.63
C THR A 78 -6.08 2.15 -4.02
N ALA A 79 -5.74 1.60 -2.87
CA ALA A 79 -4.54 1.95 -2.13
C ALA A 79 -3.57 0.77 -2.08
N TYR A 80 -2.30 1.08 -2.31
CA TYR A 80 -1.20 0.15 -2.26
C TYR A 80 -0.20 0.61 -1.20
N ALA A 81 0.32 -0.34 -0.42
CA ALA A 81 1.54 -0.13 0.31
C ALA A 81 2.71 -0.59 -0.56
N ILE A 82 3.60 0.35 -0.90
CA ILE A 82 4.76 0.07 -1.74
C ILE A 82 6.04 0.50 -1.03
N PHE A 83 7.13 -0.18 -1.37
CA PHE A 83 8.48 0.10 -0.93
C PHE A 83 9.34 0.46 -2.15
N SER A 84 9.97 1.64 -2.10
CA SER A 84 10.80 2.15 -3.19
C SER A 84 12.24 1.67 -3.00
N LYS A 85 12.64 0.67 -3.78
CA LYS A 85 13.97 0.03 -3.68
C LYS A 85 15.08 1.02 -3.99
N LEU A 86 14.90 1.85 -5.01
CA LEU A 86 15.92 2.82 -5.47
C LEU A 86 16.03 4.06 -4.57
N GLU A 87 15.06 4.30 -3.70
CA GLU A 87 15.07 5.44 -2.78
C GLU A 87 15.37 5.03 -1.33
N SER A 88 15.49 3.73 -1.09
CA SER A 88 15.81 3.15 0.21
C SER A 88 17.25 2.66 0.20
N TRP A 89 18.01 3.06 1.22
CA TRP A 89 19.41 2.70 1.36
C TRP A 89 19.75 2.61 2.85
N ASN A 90 20.77 1.82 3.16
CA ASN A 90 21.29 1.67 4.50
C ASN A 90 22.83 1.69 4.47
N ARG A 91 23.44 1.98 5.62
CA ARG A 91 24.91 1.90 5.83
C ARG A 91 25.32 0.76 6.74
N VAL A 92 24.35 0.25 7.49
CA VAL A 92 24.52 -0.81 8.48
C VAL A 92 23.41 -1.80 8.21
N GLU A 93 23.77 -3.07 8.27
CA GLU A 93 22.84 -4.19 8.15
C GLU A 93 22.78 -4.88 9.52
N SER A 94 21.59 -4.94 10.10
CA SER A 94 21.31 -5.74 11.28
C SER A 94 19.88 -6.27 11.22
N GLU A 95 19.64 -7.44 11.79
CA GLU A 95 18.29 -8.02 11.84
C GLU A 95 17.29 -7.08 12.53
N SER A 96 17.73 -6.40 13.60
CA SER A 96 16.91 -5.45 14.34
C SER A 96 16.51 -4.22 13.51
N LEU A 97 17.39 -3.75 12.62
CA LEU A 97 17.10 -2.63 11.74
C LEU A 97 16.21 -3.09 10.58
N LEU A 98 16.46 -4.26 10.00
CA LEU A 98 15.58 -4.78 8.95
C LEU A 98 14.15 -5.00 9.47
N ALA A 99 14.01 -5.51 10.70
CA ALA A 99 12.72 -5.64 11.36
C ALA A 99 12.03 -4.28 11.56
N HIS A 100 12.80 -3.23 11.84
CA HIS A 100 12.28 -1.87 12.03
C HIS A 100 11.68 -1.33 10.74
N GLU A 101 12.41 -1.50 9.63
CA GLU A 101 11.93 -1.08 8.31
C GLU A 101 10.77 -1.93 7.80
N GLN A 102 10.80 -3.23 8.09
CA GLN A 102 9.67 -4.11 7.80
C GLN A 102 8.41 -3.62 8.53
N LEU A 103 8.53 -3.18 9.79
CA LEU A 103 7.34 -2.72 10.51
C LEU A 103 6.81 -1.38 10.00
N HIS A 104 7.67 -0.48 9.52
CA HIS A 104 7.22 0.69 8.76
C HIS A 104 6.44 0.29 7.50
N PHE A 105 6.88 -0.74 6.80
CA PHE A 105 6.17 -1.26 5.64
C PHE A 105 4.83 -1.89 6.01
N ASP A 106 4.77 -2.64 7.12
CA ASP A 106 3.54 -3.22 7.65
C ASP A 106 2.54 -2.14 8.12
N ILE A 107 3.01 -1.05 8.74
CA ILE A 107 2.19 0.13 9.07
C ILE A 107 1.64 0.77 7.80
N SER A 108 2.42 0.82 6.72
CA SER A 108 1.95 1.33 5.44
C SER A 108 0.80 0.49 4.88
N GLU A 109 0.90 -0.84 4.95
CA GLU A 109 -0.21 -1.73 4.56
C GLU A 109 -1.44 -1.54 5.45
N LEU A 110 -1.25 -1.41 6.76
CA LEU A 110 -2.35 -1.14 7.69
C LEU A 110 -3.16 0.09 7.28
N PHE A 111 -2.48 1.18 6.92
CA PHE A 111 -3.17 2.39 6.43
C PHE A 111 -3.73 2.23 5.02
N ALA A 112 -3.12 1.42 4.15
CA ALA A 112 -3.71 1.06 2.86
C ALA A 112 -5.02 0.26 3.04
N ARG A 113 -5.09 -0.66 4.03
CA ARG A 113 -6.33 -1.39 4.38
C ARG A 113 -7.40 -0.43 4.92
N LYS A 114 -7.02 0.49 5.83
CA LYS A 114 -7.92 1.55 6.34
C LYS A 114 -8.46 2.43 5.19
N MET A 115 -7.63 2.75 4.20
CA MET A 115 -8.05 3.51 3.03
C MET A 115 -9.04 2.74 2.16
N ARG A 116 -8.77 1.46 1.88
CA ARG A 116 -9.68 0.62 1.08
C ARG A 116 -11.03 0.46 1.75
N LYS A 117 -11.05 0.15 3.04
CA LYS A 117 -12.27 0.15 3.87
C LYS A 117 -13.04 1.45 3.73
N ARG A 118 -12.36 2.60 3.86
CA ARG A 118 -13.01 3.91 3.76
C ARG A 118 -13.59 4.14 2.37
N PHE A 119 -12.90 3.74 1.31
CA PHE A 119 -13.40 3.86 -0.05
C PHE A 119 -14.58 2.93 -0.33
N ASP A 120 -14.58 1.72 0.23
CA ASP A 120 -15.74 0.81 0.17
C ASP A 120 -16.97 1.40 0.87
N GLU A 121 -16.80 1.98 2.05
CA GLU A 121 -17.88 2.68 2.77
C GLU A 121 -18.46 3.85 1.95
N LEU A 122 -17.60 4.67 1.34
CA LEU A 122 -18.05 5.77 0.48
C LEU A 122 -18.85 5.25 -0.72
N ARG A 123 -18.35 4.20 -1.39
CA ARG A 123 -19.05 3.54 -2.50
C ARG A 123 -20.41 2.99 -2.06
N ALA A 124 -20.48 2.34 -0.90
CA ALA A 124 -21.73 1.79 -0.35
C ALA A 124 -22.79 2.88 -0.07
N THR A 125 -22.37 4.13 0.16
CA THR A 125 -23.27 5.28 0.30
C THR A 125 -23.57 6.00 -1.02
N ASN A 126 -23.13 5.46 -2.17
CA ASN A 126 -23.20 6.09 -3.49
C ASN A 126 -22.52 7.47 -3.56
N GLU A 127 -21.45 7.68 -2.78
CA GLU A 127 -20.66 8.92 -2.89
C GLU A 127 -19.89 8.92 -4.21
N THR A 128 -20.08 9.99 -4.98
CA THR A 128 -19.53 10.19 -6.33
C THR A 128 -18.55 11.36 -6.42
N LYS A 129 -18.50 12.22 -5.40
CA LYS A 129 -17.61 13.39 -5.38
C LYS A 129 -16.19 12.96 -5.10
N ILE A 130 -15.34 13.04 -6.12
CA ILE A 130 -13.89 12.78 -5.98
C ILE A 130 -13.23 13.63 -4.89
N SER A 131 -13.73 14.85 -4.65
CA SER A 131 -13.22 15.71 -3.58
C SER A 131 -13.39 15.10 -2.19
N VAL A 132 -14.40 14.25 -1.97
CA VAL A 132 -14.60 13.51 -0.72
C VAL A 132 -13.56 12.42 -0.56
N TYR A 133 -13.33 11.60 -1.60
CA TYR A 133 -12.26 10.59 -1.59
C TYR A 133 -10.88 11.21 -1.37
N ILE A 134 -10.57 12.31 -2.06
CA ILE A 134 -9.31 13.05 -1.89
C ILE A 134 -9.17 13.57 -0.45
N LYS A 135 -10.26 14.04 0.16
CA LYS A 135 -10.25 14.52 1.55
C LYS A 135 -9.94 13.37 2.52
N GLU A 136 -10.60 12.24 2.38
CA GLU A 136 -10.35 11.05 3.21
C GLU A 136 -8.92 10.52 3.01
N MET A 137 -8.43 10.51 1.77
CA MET A 137 -7.05 10.15 1.45
C MET A 137 -6.03 11.04 2.17
N LYS A 138 -6.19 12.37 2.07
CA LYS A 138 -5.29 13.31 2.77
C LYS A 138 -5.32 13.12 4.30
N LYS A 139 -6.51 12.85 4.85
CA LYS A 139 -6.68 12.58 6.28
C LYS A 139 -5.90 11.32 6.69
N LEU A 140 -6.13 10.19 6.03
CA LEU A 140 -5.48 8.93 6.37
C LEU A 140 -3.97 8.94 6.11
N PHE A 141 -3.47 9.71 5.13
CA PHE A 141 -2.04 9.98 4.99
C PHE A 141 -1.45 10.76 6.17
N SER A 142 -2.17 11.78 6.66
CA SER A 142 -1.72 12.52 7.85
C SER A 142 -1.69 11.62 9.08
N GLU A 143 -2.69 10.77 9.26
CA GLU A 143 -2.76 9.81 10.37
C GLU A 143 -1.64 8.77 10.28
N SER A 144 -1.36 8.22 9.09
CA SER A 144 -0.24 7.32 8.85
C SER A 144 1.09 7.94 9.25
N ARG A 145 1.34 9.18 8.82
CA ARG A 145 2.56 9.90 9.19
C ARG A 145 2.71 10.08 10.71
N ILE A 146 1.62 10.43 11.39
CA ILE A 146 1.62 10.55 12.86
C ILE A 146 1.93 9.20 13.50
N TYR A 147 1.35 8.11 12.98
CA TYR A 147 1.52 6.76 13.52
C TYR A 147 2.94 6.22 13.32
N GLN A 148 3.54 6.43 12.15
CA GLN A 148 4.94 6.08 11.93
C GLN A 148 5.89 6.87 12.82
N ASN A 149 5.68 8.19 12.95
CA ASN A 149 6.50 9.02 13.86
C ASN A 149 6.34 8.60 15.33
N LEU A 150 5.16 8.11 15.71
CA LEU A 150 4.91 7.56 17.05
C LEU A 150 5.73 6.29 17.27
N TYR A 151 5.68 5.37 16.32
CA TYR A 151 6.49 4.14 16.34
C TYR A 151 7.99 4.43 16.43
N ASP A 152 8.50 5.32 15.59
CA ASP A 152 9.87 5.81 15.62
C ASP A 152 10.25 6.33 17.02
N ARG A 153 9.43 7.23 17.57
CA ARG A 153 9.71 7.85 18.86
C ARG A 153 9.74 6.83 20.00
N GLU A 154 8.76 5.93 20.04
CA GLU A 154 8.63 4.95 21.13
C GLU A 154 9.72 3.88 21.08
N THR A 155 10.12 3.45 19.88
CA THR A 155 11.23 2.50 19.71
C THR A 155 12.61 3.15 19.77
N LYS A 156 12.69 4.48 19.85
CA LYS A 156 13.91 5.25 19.62
C LYS A 156 14.58 4.86 18.29
N HIS A 157 13.82 4.90 17.20
CA HIS A 157 14.26 4.51 15.86
C HIS A 157 14.82 3.08 15.82
N GLY A 158 14.06 2.13 16.38
CA GLY A 158 14.42 0.71 16.38
C GLY A 158 15.46 0.27 17.42
N ILE A 159 15.99 1.18 18.26
CA ILE A 159 16.98 0.85 19.30
C ILE A 159 16.37 -0.01 20.42
N LEU A 160 15.10 0.23 20.79
CA LEU A 160 14.42 -0.47 21.89
C LEU A 160 13.67 -1.70 21.36
N ILE A 161 14.36 -2.84 21.34
CA ILE A 161 13.88 -4.11 20.75
C ILE A 161 12.56 -4.58 21.39
N GLU A 162 12.47 -4.59 22.72
CA GLU A 162 11.24 -5.03 23.40
C GLU A 162 10.01 -4.18 23.05
N ILE A 163 10.20 -2.87 22.81
CA ILE A 163 9.11 -1.98 22.40
C ILE A 163 8.74 -2.25 20.94
N GLN A 164 9.74 -2.51 20.10
CA GLN A 164 9.53 -2.87 18.70
C GLN A 164 8.74 -4.18 18.56
N GLU A 165 9.00 -5.19 19.40
CA GLU A 165 8.24 -6.44 19.42
C GLU A 165 6.78 -6.22 19.82
N ARG A 166 6.52 -5.36 20.83
CA ARG A 166 5.15 -4.99 21.22
C ARG A 166 4.42 -4.29 20.08
N TRP A 167 5.11 -3.39 19.37
CA TRP A 167 4.58 -2.77 18.17
C TRP A 167 4.30 -3.80 17.08
N SER A 168 5.21 -4.76 16.84
CA SER A 168 5.02 -5.82 15.85
C SER A 168 3.75 -6.63 16.13
N ALA A 169 3.57 -7.07 17.38
CA ALA A 169 2.36 -7.80 17.79
C ALA A 169 1.09 -6.94 17.60
N LYS A 170 1.14 -5.66 17.97
CA LYS A 170 0.02 -4.72 17.79
C LYS A 170 -0.35 -4.53 16.32
N ILE A 171 0.63 -4.29 15.45
CA ILE A 171 0.38 -4.09 14.02
C ILE A 171 -0.13 -5.38 13.37
N ALA A 172 0.41 -6.54 13.74
CA ALA A 172 -0.11 -7.82 13.27
C ALA A 172 -1.59 -8.03 13.63
N GLN A 173 -1.98 -7.66 14.85
CA GLN A 173 -3.39 -7.69 15.26
C GLN A 173 -4.24 -6.71 14.44
N GLU A 174 -3.84 -5.44 14.32
CA GLU A 174 -4.59 -4.44 13.55
C GLU A 174 -4.72 -4.79 12.06
N LEU A 175 -3.69 -5.43 11.48
CA LEU A 175 -3.75 -5.95 10.11
C LEU A 175 -4.81 -7.06 10.01
N THR A 176 -4.81 -8.00 10.95
CA THR A 176 -5.77 -9.12 11.01
C THR A 176 -7.21 -8.61 11.16
N GLU A 177 -7.45 -7.58 11.96
CA GLU A 177 -8.78 -6.94 12.11
C GLU A 177 -9.31 -6.32 10.80
N LEU A 178 -8.43 -6.08 9.83
CA LEU A 178 -8.75 -5.48 8.53
C LEU A 178 -8.49 -6.43 7.36
N ASP A 179 -8.47 -7.75 7.60
CA ASP A 179 -8.09 -8.72 6.57
C ASP A 179 -9.04 -8.74 5.35
N ASP A 180 -10.32 -8.42 5.57
CA ASP A 180 -11.31 -8.21 4.49
C ASP A 180 -10.88 -7.13 3.47
N PHE A 181 -10.00 -6.21 3.89
CA PHE A 181 -9.50 -5.11 3.08
C PHE A 181 -8.05 -5.31 2.63
N LYS A 182 -7.47 -6.51 2.81
CA LYS A 182 -6.12 -6.87 2.34
C LYS A 182 -6.02 -6.77 0.82
N TYR A 183 -4.81 -6.54 0.31
CA TYR A 183 -4.63 -6.41 -1.14
C TYR A 183 -4.70 -7.78 -1.76
N ASN A 184 -5.68 -7.98 -2.64
CA ASN A 184 -5.80 -9.18 -3.42
C ASN A 184 -5.70 -8.83 -4.91
N PRO A 185 -4.55 -9.11 -5.55
CA PRO A 185 -4.36 -8.82 -6.97
C PRO A 185 -5.32 -9.60 -7.88
N THR A 186 -5.96 -10.67 -7.39
CA THR A 186 -6.90 -11.48 -8.19
C THR A 186 -8.36 -11.03 -8.14
N LEU A 187 -8.76 -10.18 -7.19
CA LEU A 187 -10.17 -9.79 -6.99
C LEU A 187 -10.63 -8.61 -7.87
N GLN A 188 -9.75 -7.98 -8.65
CA GLN A 188 -10.11 -6.91 -9.58
C GLN A 188 -10.66 -7.42 -10.93
N LYS A 189 -10.99 -8.71 -11.03
CA LYS A 189 -11.46 -9.36 -12.27
C LYS A 189 -12.97 -9.37 -12.48
N ASN A 190 -13.76 -8.81 -11.57
CA ASN A 190 -15.23 -8.84 -11.64
C ASN A 190 -15.80 -7.43 -11.83
#